data_AF-A0A2V6PAN6-F1
#
_entry.id   AF-A0A2V6PAN6-F1
#
_cell.length_a   1.000
_cell.length_b   1.000
_cell.length_c   1.000
_cell.angle_alpha   90.00
_cell.angle_beta   90.00
_cell.angle_gamma   90.00
#
_symmetry.space_group_name_H-M   'P 1'
#
loop_
_entity.id
_entity.type
_entity.pdbx_description
1 polymer ?
#
loop_
_entity_poly.entity_id
_entity_poly.type
_entity_poly.pdbx_seq_one_letter_code
_entity_poly.pdbx_strand_id
1 'polypeptide(L)' 'MARVERFPSVVVDRSQDGFRVRGSFHLRRGQAVEVTFDDDLLTVRCQVRWVREGEAGLETI' A
#
# COMPACT_ATOMS: atom_id res chain seq x y z
N MET A 1 -19.46 11.88 2.32
CA MET A 1 -18.10 11.82 2.91
C MET A 1 -17.44 10.55 2.39
N ALA A 2 -16.26 10.63 1.78
CA ALA A 2 -15.54 9.42 1.37
C ALA A 2 -15.11 8.64 2.62
N ARG A 3 -15.50 7.38 2.74
CA ARG A 3 -15.09 6.51 3.85
C ARG A 3 -13.64 6.10 3.61
N VAL A 4 -12.76 6.41 4.55
CA VAL A 4 -11.40 5.88 4.56
C VAL A 4 -11.47 4.42 4.97
N GLU A 5 -10.91 3.54 4.15
CA GLU A 5 -10.82 2.10 4.43
C GLU A 5 -9.35 1.74 4.66
N ARG A 6 -9.09 0.95 5.71
CA ARG A 6 -7.74 0.50 6.08
C ARG A 6 -7.68 -1.02 5.98
N PHE A 7 -6.61 -1.52 5.40
CA PHE A 7 -6.41 -2.94 5.17
C PHE A 7 -5.12 -3.40 5.85
N PRO A 8 -5.21 -4.25 6.90
CA PRO A 8 -4.03 -4.91 7.44
C PRO A 8 -3.30 -5.69 6.33
N SER A 9 -2.00 -5.44 6.21
CA SER A 9 -1.18 -5.97 5.12
C SER A 9 0.24 -6.25 5.62
N VAL A 10 0.92 -7.18 4.97
CA VAL A 10 2.33 -7.49 5.23
C VAL A 10 3.17 -6.90 4.11
N VAL A 11 4.22 -6.15 4.46
CA VAL A 11 5.25 -5.75 3.49
C VAL A 11 6.12 -6.96 3.19
N VAL A 12 6.06 -7.44 1.95
CA VAL A 12 6.79 -8.62 1.47
C VAL A 12 8.11 -8.27 0.79
N ASP A 13 8.27 -7.02 0.36
CA ASP A 13 9.53 -6.46 -0.13
C ASP A 13 9.51 -4.92 -0.02
N ARG A 14 10.69 -4.31 0.20
CA ARG A 14 10.86 -2.85 0.30
C ARG A 14 12.04 -2.38 -0.53
N SER A 15 11.85 -1.29 -1.26
CA SER A 15 12.92 -0.57 -1.96
C SER A 15 12.90 0.91 -1.55
N GLN A 16 13.84 1.69 -2.08
CA GLN A 16 13.84 3.14 -1.89
C GLN A 16 12.61 3.81 -2.54
N ASP A 17 12.12 3.23 -3.64
CA ASP A 17 11.07 3.82 -4.48
C ASP A 17 9.68 3.24 -4.20
N GLY A 18 9.56 2.27 -3.28
CA GLY A 18 8.26 1.68 -3.02
C GLY A 18 8.25 0.38 -2.22
N PHE A 19 7.09 -0.27 -2.25
CA PHE A 19 6.77 -1.44 -1.44
C PHE A 19 6.04 -2.48 -2.27
N ARG A 20 6.29 -3.75 -1.97
CA ARG A 20 5.39 -4.84 -2.34
C ARG A 20 4.66 -5.29 -1.08
N VAL A 21 3.33 -5.30 -1.13
CA VAL A 21 2.48 -5.67 0.00
C VAL A 21 1.59 -6.85 -0.34
N ARG A 22 1.30 -7.68 0.65
CA ARG A 22 0.33 -8.78 0.58
C ARG A 22 -0.76 -8.58 1.62
N GLY A 23 -2.02 -8.72 1.23
CA GLY A 23 -3.15 -8.52 2.12
C GLY A 23 -4.50 -8.77 1.45
N SER A 24 -5.55 -8.63 2.24
CA SER A 24 -6.93 -8.68 1.75
C SER A 24 -7.42 -7.25 1.53
N PHE A 25 -7.28 -6.75 0.30
CA PHE A 25 -7.65 -5.38 -0.06
C PHE A 25 -8.30 -5.29 -1.44
N HIS A 26 -9.04 -4.20 -1.65
CA HIS A 26 -9.71 -3.89 -2.91
C HIS A 26 -9.04 -2.71 -3.63
N LEU A 27 -7.70 -2.72 -3.65
CA LEU A 27 -6.90 -1.68 -4.31
C LEU A 27 -7.06 -1.71 -5.83
N ARG A 28 -6.92 -0.54 -6.45
CA ARG A 28 -6.97 -0.37 -7.90
C ARG A 28 -5.70 0.31 -8.40
N ARG A 29 -5.21 -0.10 -9.57
CA ARG A 29 -4.07 0.56 -10.22
C ARG A 29 -4.33 2.06 -10.41
N GLY A 30 -3.35 2.90 -10.10
CA GLY A 30 -3.42 4.36 -10.14
C GLY A 30 -4.01 4.99 -8.87
N GLN A 31 -4.58 4.20 -7.96
CA GLN A 31 -5.10 4.70 -6.69
C GLN A 31 -3.95 5.22 -5.81
N ALA A 32 -4.13 6.38 -5.18
CA ALA A 32 -3.26 6.86 -4.12
C ALA A 32 -3.64 6.20 -2.80
N VAL A 33 -2.65 5.75 -2.03
CA VAL A 33 -2.80 5.11 -0.72
C VAL A 33 -1.78 5.66 0.25
N GLU A 34 -2.09 5.57 1.54
CA GLU A 34 -1.14 5.83 2.62
C GLU A 34 -0.77 4.49 3.26
N VAL A 35 0.53 4.25 3.43
CA VAL A 35 1.08 3.09 4.13
C VAL A 35 1.57 3.56 5.49
N THR A 36 0.97 3.05 6.56
CA THR A 36 1.39 3.31 7.94
C THR A 36 1.95 2.01 8.51
N PHE A 37 3.10 2.09 9.17
CA PHE A 37 3.77 0.95 9.80
C PHE A 37 3.38 0.87 11.28
N ASP A 38 3.22 -0.33 11.83
CA ASP A 38 2.76 -0.48 13.21
C ASP A 38 3.81 0.00 14.24
N ASP A 39 5.10 -0.18 13.92
CA ASP A 39 6.22 0.15 14.82
C ASP A 39 6.68 1.61 14.71
N ASP A 40 6.34 2.30 13.61
CA ASP A 40 6.77 3.67 13.34
C ASP A 40 5.56 4.56 13.05
N LEU A 41 5.51 5.76 13.61
CA LEU A 41 4.57 6.82 13.18
C LEU A 41 4.80 7.29 11.73
N LEU A 42 5.60 6.56 10.96
CA LEU A 42 5.91 6.80 9.57
C LEU A 42 4.70 6.44 8.71
N THR A 43 4.16 7.47 8.05
CA THR A 43 3.17 7.31 7.00
C THR A 43 3.77 7.73 5.67
N VAL A 44 3.73 6.84 4.69
CA VAL A 44 4.28 7.07 3.35
C VAL A 44 3.14 7.09 2.34
N ARG A 45 3.11 8.12 1.48
CA ARG A 45 2.16 8.18 0.36
C ARG A 45 2.70 7.39 -0.81
N CYS A 46 1.83 6.57 -1.39
CA CYS A 46 2.18 5.75 -2.54
C CYS A 46 1.06 5.76 -3.59
N GLN A 47 1.42 5.46 -4.82
CA GLN A 47 0.50 5.12 -5.89
C GLN A 47 0.55 3.61 -6.17
N VAL A 48 -0.61 2.99 -6.32
CA VAL A 48 -0.72 1.57 -6.69
C VAL A 48 -0.30 1.39 -8.15
N ARG A 49 0.77 0.65 -8.41
CA ARG A 49 1.30 0.39 -9.76
C ARG A 49 0.72 -0.86 -10.39
N TRP A 50 0.48 -1.90 -9.59
CA TRP A 50 -0.13 -3.15 -10.02
C TRP A 50 -0.82 -3.85 -8.83
N VAL A 51 -1.79 -4.71 -9.14
CA VAL A 51 -2.51 -5.56 -8.17
C VAL A 51 -2.63 -6.96 -8.77
N ARG A 52 -2.26 -8.01 -8.03
CA ARG A 52 -2.32 -9.42 -8.46
C ARG A 52 -2.52 -10.33 -7.26
N GLU A 53 -3.56 -11.16 -7.26
CA GLU A 53 -3.75 -12.27 -6.31
C GLU A 53 -3.45 -11.93 -4.83
N GLY A 54 -4.03 -10.84 -4.31
CA GLY A 54 -3.82 -10.41 -2.92
C GLY A 54 -2.49 -9.70 -2.66
N GLU A 55 -1.72 -9.39 -3.71
CA GLU A 55 -0.53 -8.56 -3.66
C GLU A 55 -0.71 -7.27 -4.46
N ALA A 56 0.03 -6.24 -4.05
CA ALA A 56 0.11 -4.97 -4.76
C ALA A 56 1.54 -4.42 -4.73
N GLY A 57 1.91 -3.78 -5.83
CA GLY A 57 3.12 -2.95 -5.91
C GLY A 57 2.74 -1.49 -5.74
N LEU A 58 3.43 -0.83 -4.83
CA LEU A 58 3.24 0.56 -4.44
C LEU A 58 4.50 1.35 -4.80
N GLU A 59 4.36 2.50 -5.42
CA GLU A 59 5.45 3.44 -5.74
C GLU A 59 5.28 4.69 -4.90
N THR A 60 6.32 5.10 -4.18
CA THR A 60 6.31 6.29 -3.32
C THR A 60 6.12 7.56 -4.16
N ILE A 61 5.35 8.52 -3.64
CA ILE A 61 5.07 9.83 -4.26
C ILE A 61 5.56 10.99 -3.40
#